data_AF-A0A947A593-F1
#
_entry.id   AF-A0A947A593-F1
#
_cell.length_a   1.000
_cell.length_b   1.000
_cell.length_c   1.000
_cell.angle_alpha   90.00
_cell.angle_beta   90.00
_cell.angle_gamma   90.00
#
_symmetry.space_group_name_H-M   'P 1'
#
loop_
_entity.id
_entity.type
_entity.pdbx_description
1 polymer ?
#
loop_
_entity_poly.entity_id
_entity_poly.type
_entity_poly.pdbx_seq_one_letter_code
_entity_poly.pdbx_strand_id
1 'polypeptide(L)'
;MKKIACLLGIMFALSPIHAQETPDLNYYLPKGITYDESIPKPSEIIGHEVGEWHVTHDKLMFYMQTLANSSNRIHIENRGTTFEGRPILLLTITSPENHDNLEQIRQDHLALTENGGASSSLQSMPVVVYQGFSIHGNEPSGANAGMAYAYYLAAAQGPEIEELLNEMVILLDPSYNPDGLQRFAYWANTNKSIQLNPDNNEREYHEVWPGGRTNHYWFDMNRDWLPVQLPESRARIRTFHRWLPNVLTDHHEMRTNSTFFFQPGEPSRVHPLTPKTNQVLTAEIAKYHAKALDNIGSLYYSEENYDDYYYGKGSTFPDVNGGIGILFEQASSRGHVQETENGILTFPFTIRNQFTTALSTITAAKNLRTDLLQYQRKFFQDSRLQASISRSKAIVFGDSKDGNRAWHLAEILQRHNIKFHEISRDFSVSGKTYKKGTAYLIPMQQKSHKLIKAMFERRTSFTDSLFYDISAWTFPLAFNLDHTELRSSSYAGEEIKELKTPVGEISGNSSYAYLFEWHEYYT
;
A
#
# COMPACT_ATOMS: atom_id res chain seq x y z
N MET A 1 -63.11 1.84 -27.59
CA MET A 1 -62.34 2.79 -26.74
C MET A 1 -62.30 2.42 -25.25
N LYS A 2 -63.35 1.85 -24.65
CA LYS A 2 -63.34 1.49 -23.20
C LYS A 2 -62.47 0.28 -22.80
N LYS A 3 -62.07 -0.62 -23.73
CA LYS A 3 -61.20 -1.77 -23.43
C LYS A 3 -59.70 -1.50 -23.55
N ILE A 4 -59.29 -0.43 -24.22
CA ILE A 4 -57.86 -0.04 -24.37
C ILE A 4 -57.40 0.80 -23.17
N ALA A 5 -58.30 1.57 -22.55
CA ALA A 5 -58.00 2.33 -21.34
C ALA A 5 -57.72 1.44 -20.10
N CYS A 6 -58.27 0.23 -20.03
CA CYS A 6 -57.96 -0.72 -18.95
C CYS A 6 -56.59 -1.37 -19.08
N LEU A 7 -56.04 -1.55 -20.29
CA LEU A 7 -54.68 -2.10 -20.46
C LEU A 7 -53.60 -1.06 -20.12
N LEU A 8 -53.82 0.22 -20.40
CA LEU A 8 -52.91 1.30 -20.04
C LEU A 8 -52.88 1.59 -18.52
N GLY A 9 -53.99 1.36 -17.82
CA GLY A 9 -54.05 1.48 -16.35
C GLY A 9 -53.31 0.34 -15.61
N ILE A 10 -53.18 -0.83 -16.21
CA ILE A 10 -52.48 -1.98 -15.61
C ILE A 10 -50.97 -1.93 -15.91
N MET A 11 -50.53 -1.34 -17.02
CA MET A 11 -49.10 -1.13 -17.28
C MET A 11 -48.45 -0.02 -16.43
N PHE A 12 -49.22 0.92 -15.88
CA PHE A 12 -48.71 1.91 -14.93
C PHE A 12 -48.69 1.44 -13.46
N ALA A 13 -49.30 0.29 -13.15
CA ALA A 13 -49.29 -0.31 -11.81
C ALA A 13 -48.13 -1.32 -11.60
N LEU A 14 -47.30 -1.55 -12.62
CA LEU A 14 -46.14 -2.44 -12.59
C LEU A 14 -44.83 -1.70 -12.88
N SER A 15 -44.76 -0.40 -12.58
CA SER A 15 -43.46 0.21 -12.31
C SER A 15 -42.95 -0.44 -11.03
N PRO A 16 -41.84 -1.20 -11.02
CA PRO A 16 -41.18 -1.47 -9.76
C PRO A 16 -40.89 -0.12 -9.12
N ILE A 17 -41.61 0.17 -8.04
CA ILE A 17 -41.11 1.08 -7.02
C ILE A 17 -39.84 0.38 -6.56
N HIS A 18 -38.71 0.70 -7.20
CA HIS A 18 -37.41 0.45 -6.61
C HIS A 18 -37.35 1.35 -5.40
N ALA A 19 -37.98 0.89 -4.31
CA ALA A 19 -37.52 1.26 -2.99
C ALA A 19 -36.01 1.03 -3.03
N GLN A 20 -35.24 2.07 -2.74
CA GLN A 20 -33.82 1.97 -2.47
C GLN A 20 -33.68 1.06 -1.25
N GLU A 21 -33.73 -0.25 -1.46
CA GLU A 21 -33.36 -1.21 -0.43
C GLU A 21 -31.90 -0.90 -0.11
N THR A 22 -31.66 -0.47 1.13
CA THR A 22 -30.32 -0.41 1.69
C THR A 22 -29.75 -1.82 1.58
N PRO A 23 -28.72 -2.04 0.74
CA PRO A 23 -28.17 -3.36 0.56
C PRO A 23 -27.64 -3.86 1.90
N ASP A 24 -28.01 -5.09 2.25
CA ASP A 24 -27.45 -5.79 3.41
C ASP A 24 -26.09 -6.39 3.06
N LEU A 25 -25.44 -7.02 4.03
CA LEU A 25 -24.16 -7.69 3.82
C LEU A 25 -24.19 -8.74 2.67
N ASN A 26 -25.33 -9.37 2.37
CA ASN A 26 -25.45 -10.38 1.33
C ASN A 26 -25.30 -9.80 -0.09
N TYR A 27 -25.46 -8.49 -0.25
CA TYR A 27 -25.17 -7.81 -1.53
C TYR A 27 -23.70 -7.96 -1.95
N TYR A 28 -22.79 -8.07 -0.97
CA TYR A 28 -21.35 -8.19 -1.20
C TYR A 28 -20.89 -9.64 -1.23
N LEU A 29 -21.39 -10.46 -0.31
CA LEU A 29 -20.86 -11.80 -0.05
C LEU A 29 -21.10 -12.77 -1.22
N PRO A 30 -20.16 -13.69 -1.49
CA PRO A 30 -20.39 -14.76 -2.46
C PRO A 30 -21.61 -15.63 -2.09
N LYS A 31 -22.41 -15.96 -3.11
CA LYS A 31 -23.63 -16.77 -2.99
C LYS A 31 -23.28 -18.26 -2.90
N GLY A 32 -24.11 -19.03 -2.18
CA GLY A 32 -23.95 -20.48 -2.05
C GLY A 32 -22.88 -20.93 -1.06
N ILE A 33 -22.30 -20.00 -0.29
CA ILE A 33 -21.37 -20.26 0.80
C ILE A 33 -22.12 -20.18 2.13
N THR A 34 -21.78 -21.07 3.06
CA THR A 34 -22.28 -21.01 4.44
C THR A 34 -21.32 -20.19 5.29
N TYR A 35 -21.86 -19.40 6.23
CA TYR A 35 -21.08 -18.55 7.12
C TYR A 35 -21.32 -18.97 8.56
N ASP A 36 -20.26 -18.99 9.36
CA ASP A 36 -20.31 -19.27 10.79
C ASP A 36 -21.10 -18.18 11.52
N GLU A 37 -22.28 -18.53 12.03
CA GLU A 37 -23.19 -17.62 12.71
C GLU A 37 -22.65 -17.10 14.06
N SER A 38 -21.58 -17.71 14.60
CA SER A 38 -20.91 -17.21 15.81
C SER A 38 -20.02 -16.00 15.54
N ILE A 39 -19.66 -15.76 14.28
CA ILE A 39 -18.88 -14.60 13.88
C ILE A 39 -19.83 -13.41 13.68
N PRO A 40 -19.68 -12.33 14.45
CA PRO A 40 -20.60 -11.19 14.36
C PRO A 40 -20.43 -10.46 13.03
N LYS A 41 -21.57 -10.07 12.45
CA LYS A 41 -21.63 -9.25 11.24
C LYS A 41 -21.26 -7.80 11.56
N PRO A 42 -20.84 -7.00 10.57
CA PRO A 42 -20.54 -5.59 10.77
C PRO A 42 -21.70 -4.82 11.42
N SER A 43 -22.94 -5.02 10.95
CA SER A 43 -24.10 -4.25 11.41
C SER A 43 -24.46 -4.49 12.87
N GLU A 44 -24.16 -5.66 13.41
CA GLU A 44 -24.36 -5.99 14.84
C GLU A 44 -23.41 -5.21 15.75
N ILE A 45 -22.27 -4.75 15.21
CA ILE A 45 -21.20 -4.11 15.97
C ILE A 45 -21.16 -2.60 15.73
N ILE A 46 -21.31 -2.15 14.48
CA ILE A 46 -21.20 -0.73 14.11
C ILE A 46 -22.56 0.00 14.09
N GLY A 47 -23.65 -0.75 14.20
CA GLY A 47 -25.02 -0.25 14.33
C GLY A 47 -25.72 0.16 13.03
N HIS A 48 -25.18 -0.21 11.87
CA HIS A 48 -25.76 0.03 10.55
C HIS A 48 -25.17 -0.94 9.51
N GLU A 49 -25.83 -1.10 8.36
CA GLU A 49 -25.32 -1.95 7.28
C GLU A 49 -24.06 -1.34 6.61
N VAL A 50 -23.26 -2.20 5.97
CA VAL A 50 -22.09 -1.76 5.20
C VAL A 50 -22.58 -0.95 4.01
N GLY A 51 -22.03 0.26 3.83
CA GLY A 51 -22.45 1.18 2.77
C GLY A 51 -23.69 2.02 3.08
N GLU A 52 -24.34 1.82 4.23
CA GLU A 52 -25.41 2.72 4.71
C GLU A 52 -24.85 4.08 5.16
N TRP A 53 -23.70 4.02 5.85
CA TRP A 53 -22.92 5.18 6.31
C TRP A 53 -21.44 4.94 6.01
N HIS A 54 -20.67 6.02 5.84
CA HIS A 54 -19.22 5.92 5.78
C HIS A 54 -18.69 5.52 7.15
N VAL A 55 -18.01 4.37 7.26
CA VAL A 55 -17.46 3.95 8.54
C VAL A 55 -16.43 4.96 9.07
N THR A 56 -16.58 5.35 10.33
CA THR A 56 -15.55 6.12 11.03
C THR A 56 -14.45 5.18 11.52
N HIS A 57 -13.22 5.68 11.67
CA HIS A 57 -12.09 4.84 12.04
C HIS A 57 -12.28 4.15 13.40
N ASP A 58 -12.94 4.79 14.36
CA ASP A 58 -13.26 4.19 15.65
C ASP A 58 -14.17 2.96 15.53
N LYS A 59 -15.22 3.04 14.69
CA LYS A 59 -16.10 1.91 14.40
C LYS A 59 -15.39 0.79 13.63
N LEU A 60 -14.58 1.17 12.64
CA LEU A 60 -13.77 0.23 11.86
C LEU A 60 -12.82 -0.54 12.79
N MET A 61 -12.07 0.18 13.64
CA MET A 61 -11.16 -0.40 14.62
C MET A 61 -11.89 -1.35 15.58
N PHE A 62 -13.02 -0.90 16.14
CA PHE A 62 -13.80 -1.71 17.08
C PHE A 62 -14.30 -3.01 16.45
N TYR A 63 -14.76 -2.94 15.19
CA TYR A 63 -15.21 -4.13 14.46
C TYR A 63 -14.05 -5.09 14.16
N MET A 64 -12.89 -4.58 13.73
CA MET A 64 -11.71 -5.41 13.47
C MET A 64 -11.22 -6.14 14.74
N GLN A 65 -11.24 -5.47 15.89
CA GLN A 65 -10.91 -6.09 17.18
C GLN A 65 -11.94 -7.15 17.56
N THR A 66 -13.22 -6.89 17.30
CA THR A 66 -14.29 -7.86 17.56
C THR A 66 -14.10 -9.13 16.73
N LEU A 67 -13.83 -9.00 15.43
CA LEU A 67 -13.55 -10.15 14.56
C LEU A 67 -12.33 -10.95 15.03
N ALA A 68 -11.25 -10.28 15.41
CA ALA A 68 -10.04 -10.94 15.91
C ALA A 68 -10.29 -11.71 17.22
N ASN A 69 -11.20 -11.24 18.07
CA ASN A 69 -11.58 -11.95 19.29
C ASN A 69 -12.54 -13.12 19.04
N SER A 70 -13.35 -13.05 17.98
CA SER A 70 -14.35 -14.07 17.65
C SER A 70 -13.84 -15.17 16.71
N SER A 71 -12.76 -14.95 15.96
CA SER A 71 -12.24 -15.90 14.97
C SER A 71 -10.81 -16.36 15.25
N ASN A 72 -10.59 -17.67 15.29
CA ASN A 72 -9.24 -18.26 15.40
C ASN A 72 -8.41 -18.14 14.10
N ARG A 73 -8.97 -17.59 13.03
CA ARG A 73 -8.26 -17.31 11.77
C ARG A 73 -7.56 -15.95 11.79
N ILE A 74 -7.84 -15.08 12.76
CA ILE A 74 -7.40 -13.69 12.76
C ILE A 74 -6.52 -13.39 13.98
N HIS A 75 -5.31 -12.91 13.72
CA HIS A 75 -4.50 -12.21 14.71
C HIS A 75 -4.47 -10.71 14.39
N ILE A 76 -4.60 -9.85 15.39
CA ILE A 76 -4.57 -8.39 15.21
C ILE A 76 -3.40 -7.77 15.97
N GLU A 77 -2.65 -6.88 15.31
CA GLU A 77 -1.61 -6.07 15.94
C GLU A 77 -1.86 -4.57 15.73
N ASN A 78 -1.50 -3.77 16.74
CA ASN A 78 -1.38 -2.31 16.61
C ASN A 78 0.10 -1.95 16.39
N ARG A 79 0.43 -1.39 15.22
CA ARG A 79 1.80 -1.17 14.77
C ARG A 79 2.35 0.23 15.09
N GLY A 80 1.54 1.08 15.71
CA GLY A 80 1.88 2.46 16.04
C GLY A 80 0.64 3.36 16.05
N THR A 81 0.85 4.67 16.08
CA THR A 81 -0.23 5.63 16.04
C THR A 81 0.01 6.68 14.97
N THR A 82 -1.07 7.23 14.42
CA THR A 82 -1.04 8.43 13.60
C THR A 82 -0.62 9.66 14.42
N PHE A 83 -0.50 10.81 13.77
CA PHE A 83 -0.26 12.09 14.46
C PHE A 83 -1.40 12.48 15.42
N GLU A 84 -2.65 12.13 15.10
CA GLU A 84 -3.80 12.37 16.00
C GLU A 84 -4.00 11.24 17.03
N GLY A 85 -3.08 10.28 17.12
CA GLY A 85 -3.11 9.22 18.12
C GLY A 85 -4.01 8.03 17.77
N ARG A 86 -4.49 7.91 16.53
CA ARG A 86 -5.30 6.75 16.10
C ARG A 86 -4.42 5.52 15.89
N PRO A 87 -4.83 4.33 16.35
CA PRO A 87 -4.04 3.11 16.19
C PRO A 87 -3.96 2.70 14.72
N ILE A 88 -2.82 2.11 14.34
CA ILE A 88 -2.55 1.65 12.98
C ILE A 88 -2.57 0.12 12.99
N LEU A 89 -3.71 -0.44 12.63
CA LEU A 89 -3.98 -1.88 12.77
C LEU A 89 -3.37 -2.69 11.62
N LEU A 90 -3.09 -3.95 11.89
CA LEU A 90 -2.88 -4.99 10.88
C LEU A 90 -3.55 -6.27 11.36
N LEU A 91 -4.33 -6.90 10.48
CA LEU A 91 -4.87 -8.23 10.72
C LEU A 91 -4.05 -9.22 9.91
N THR A 92 -3.52 -10.25 10.56
CA THR A 92 -2.94 -11.42 9.91
C THR A 92 -3.98 -12.52 9.87
N ILE A 93 -4.40 -12.91 8.67
CA ILE A 93 -5.51 -13.83 8.44
C ILE A 93 -5.00 -15.05 7.68
N THR A 94 -5.14 -16.22 8.28
CA THR A 94 -4.69 -17.51 7.75
C THR A 94 -5.42 -18.64 8.49
N SER A 95 -5.12 -19.90 8.19
CA SER A 95 -5.71 -21.03 8.92
C SER A 95 -5.20 -21.09 10.38
N PRO A 96 -5.96 -21.67 11.31
CA PRO A 96 -5.51 -21.87 12.69
C PRO A 96 -4.17 -22.62 12.77
N GLU A 97 -3.97 -23.63 11.92
CA GLU A 97 -2.74 -24.42 11.85
C GLU A 97 -1.52 -23.59 11.38
N ASN A 98 -1.75 -22.64 10.48
CA ASN A 98 -0.72 -21.69 10.06
C ASN A 98 -0.38 -20.70 11.16
N HIS A 99 -1.35 -20.27 11.98
CA HIS A 99 -1.07 -19.40 13.14
C HIS A 99 -0.12 -20.07 14.14
N ASP A 100 -0.29 -21.37 14.39
CA ASP A 100 0.60 -22.15 15.27
C ASP A 100 2.06 -22.17 14.78
N ASN A 101 2.28 -21.97 13.47
CA ASN A 101 3.59 -22.03 12.82
C ASN A 101 3.99 -20.72 12.12
N LEU A 102 3.32 -19.61 12.43
CA LEU A 102 3.34 -18.38 11.61
C LEU A 102 4.76 -17.80 11.45
N GLU A 103 5.54 -17.80 12.52
CA GLU A 103 6.91 -17.29 12.48
C GLU A 103 7.81 -18.18 11.62
N GLN A 104 7.62 -19.52 11.65
CA GLN A 104 8.37 -20.42 10.78
C GLN A 104 8.00 -20.21 9.31
N ILE A 105 6.70 -20.09 8.99
CA ILE A 105 6.21 -19.75 7.64
C ILE A 105 6.86 -18.47 7.14
N ARG A 106 6.89 -17.43 7.98
CA ARG A 106 7.51 -16.14 7.65
C ARG A 106 9.01 -16.27 7.38
N GLN A 107 9.74 -17.03 8.20
CA GLN A 107 11.18 -17.22 8.03
C GLN A 107 11.50 -18.04 6.77
N ASP A 108 10.73 -19.09 6.49
CA ASP A 108 10.87 -19.90 5.27
C ASP A 108 10.60 -19.08 4.02
N HIS A 109 9.57 -18.22 4.05
CA HIS A 109 9.29 -17.26 2.99
C HIS A 109 10.45 -16.28 2.78
N LEU A 110 10.97 -15.67 3.85
CA LEU A 110 12.13 -14.77 3.75
C LEU A 110 13.40 -15.48 3.27
N ALA A 111 13.57 -16.77 3.57
CA ALA A 111 14.73 -17.53 3.10
C ALA A 111 14.80 -17.55 1.56
N LEU A 112 13.67 -17.48 0.83
CA LEU A 112 13.67 -17.36 -0.64
C LEU A 112 14.48 -16.18 -1.16
N THR A 113 14.59 -15.14 -0.34
CA THR A 113 15.21 -13.88 -0.69
C THR A 113 16.70 -13.83 -0.34
N GLU A 114 17.22 -14.82 0.39
CA GLU A 114 18.61 -14.87 0.87
C GLU A 114 19.51 -15.75 -0.02
N ASN A 115 20.83 -15.66 0.17
CA ASN A 115 21.79 -16.46 -0.60
C ASN A 115 21.83 -17.91 -0.07
N GLY A 116 21.56 -18.89 -0.93
CA GLY A 116 21.47 -20.29 -0.51
C GLY A 116 20.26 -20.63 0.37
N GLY A 117 19.29 -19.72 0.48
CA GLY A 117 18.11 -19.89 1.32
C GLY A 117 17.11 -20.93 0.78
N ALA A 118 17.08 -22.03 1.53
CA ALA A 118 16.12 -23.13 1.65
C ALA A 118 15.73 -23.98 0.43
N SER A 119 16.00 -25.28 0.60
CA SER A 119 15.57 -26.46 -0.16
C SER A 119 14.09 -26.83 0.03
N SER A 120 13.28 -25.94 0.61
CA SER A 120 11.86 -26.17 0.85
C SER A 120 11.11 -26.20 -0.49
N SER A 121 10.23 -27.18 -0.64
CA SER A 121 9.37 -27.31 -1.81
C SER A 121 8.47 -26.08 -1.90
N LEU A 122 8.58 -25.30 -2.98
CA LEU A 122 7.70 -24.15 -3.24
C LEU A 122 6.22 -24.57 -3.29
N GLN A 123 5.96 -25.85 -3.56
CA GLN A 123 4.62 -26.42 -3.70
C GLN A 123 3.81 -26.39 -2.41
N SER A 124 4.45 -26.47 -1.24
CA SER A 124 3.75 -26.46 0.06
C SER A 124 3.88 -25.13 0.81
N MET A 125 4.61 -24.16 0.26
CA MET A 125 4.88 -22.88 0.92
C MET A 125 3.69 -21.93 0.73
N PRO A 126 3.14 -21.32 1.80
CA PRO A 126 2.09 -20.32 1.67
C PRO A 126 2.55 -19.09 0.88
N VAL A 127 1.65 -18.50 0.08
CA VAL A 127 1.88 -17.18 -0.52
C VAL A 127 1.54 -16.08 0.50
N VAL A 128 2.29 -14.98 0.48
CA VAL A 128 2.02 -13.82 1.36
C VAL A 128 1.38 -12.70 0.54
N VAL A 129 0.18 -12.27 0.92
CA VAL A 129 -0.58 -11.21 0.25
C VAL A 129 -0.84 -10.07 1.22
N TYR A 130 -0.42 -8.85 0.89
CA TYR A 130 -0.69 -7.64 1.67
C TYR A 130 -1.75 -6.79 0.97
N GLN A 131 -2.96 -6.72 1.51
CA GLN A 131 -4.00 -5.82 1.01
C GLN A 131 -4.21 -4.65 1.94
N GLY A 132 -4.01 -3.43 1.42
CA GLY A 132 -4.23 -2.22 2.19
C GLY A 132 -5.20 -1.26 1.53
N PHE A 133 -6.01 -0.64 2.38
CA PHE A 133 -7.19 0.11 1.95
C PHE A 133 -7.11 1.58 2.32
N SER A 134 -7.60 2.44 1.43
CA SER A 134 -7.84 3.87 1.68
C SER A 134 -6.62 4.61 2.25
N ILE A 135 -5.51 4.62 1.49
CA ILE A 135 -4.35 5.49 1.78
C ILE A 135 -4.66 6.96 1.63
N HIS A 136 -5.64 7.28 0.78
CA HIS A 136 -6.33 8.55 0.83
C HIS A 136 -7.63 8.37 1.61
N GLY A 137 -7.80 9.18 2.67
CA GLY A 137 -8.90 8.98 3.61
C GLY A 137 -10.27 9.34 3.03
N ASN A 138 -10.32 10.17 1.98
CA ASN A 138 -11.54 10.51 1.25
C ASN A 138 -11.82 9.60 0.04
N GLU A 139 -11.17 8.43 0.01
CA GLU A 139 -11.45 7.33 -0.92
C GLU A 139 -12.02 6.15 -0.10
N PRO A 140 -13.23 6.30 0.47
CA PRO A 140 -13.74 5.53 1.61
C PRO A 140 -14.18 4.10 1.28
N SER A 141 -14.49 3.78 0.02
CA SER A 141 -15.08 2.49 -0.38
C SER A 141 -14.14 1.33 -0.06
N GLY A 142 -12.82 1.55 -0.12
CA GLY A 142 -11.82 0.59 0.27
C GLY A 142 -11.94 0.14 1.74
N ALA A 143 -11.87 1.08 2.67
CA ALA A 143 -11.97 0.78 4.11
C ALA A 143 -13.30 0.10 4.48
N ASN A 144 -14.40 0.49 3.81
CA ASN A 144 -15.71 -0.12 4.02
C ASN A 144 -15.80 -1.54 3.44
N ALA A 145 -15.20 -1.77 2.26
CA ALA A 145 -15.04 -3.12 1.70
C ALA A 145 -14.17 -4.01 2.60
N GLY A 146 -13.16 -3.43 3.26
CA GLY A 146 -12.31 -4.10 4.24
C GLY A 146 -13.10 -4.76 5.38
N MET A 147 -14.22 -4.18 5.82
CA MET A 147 -15.10 -4.78 6.84
C MET A 147 -15.80 -6.05 6.33
N ALA A 148 -16.44 -5.96 5.16
CA ALA A 148 -17.11 -7.11 4.55
C ALA A 148 -16.09 -8.21 4.19
N TYR A 149 -14.89 -7.80 3.75
CA TYR A 149 -13.81 -8.70 3.40
C TYR A 149 -13.25 -9.45 4.61
N ALA A 150 -12.97 -8.75 5.71
CA ALA A 150 -12.54 -9.37 6.96
C ALA A 150 -13.60 -10.36 7.49
N TYR A 151 -14.88 -10.00 7.43
CA TYR A 151 -15.98 -10.90 7.79
C TYR A 151 -15.97 -12.17 6.93
N TYR A 152 -15.87 -12.02 5.60
CA TYR A 152 -15.84 -13.16 4.68
C TYR A 152 -14.72 -14.15 5.05
N LEU A 153 -13.50 -13.66 5.28
CA LEU A 153 -12.37 -14.53 5.65
C LEU A 153 -12.53 -15.19 7.02
N ALA A 154 -13.15 -14.47 7.98
CA ALA A 154 -13.40 -14.98 9.32
C ALA A 154 -14.49 -16.06 9.34
N ALA A 155 -15.60 -15.82 8.63
CA ALA A 155 -16.86 -16.55 8.80
C ALA A 155 -17.14 -17.57 7.70
N ALA A 156 -16.61 -17.42 6.48
CA ALA A 156 -16.93 -18.35 5.39
C ALA A 156 -16.47 -19.77 5.72
N GLN A 157 -17.31 -20.75 5.41
CA GLN A 157 -17.08 -22.17 5.63
C GLN A 157 -17.06 -22.94 4.32
N GLY A 158 -16.29 -24.04 4.29
CA GLY A 158 -16.22 -24.95 3.16
C GLY A 158 -14.79 -25.19 2.68
N PRO A 159 -14.60 -26.25 1.87
CA PRO A 159 -13.27 -26.73 1.50
C PRO A 159 -12.44 -25.69 0.73
N GLU A 160 -13.08 -24.84 -0.09
CA GLU A 160 -12.36 -23.85 -0.91
C GLU A 160 -11.70 -22.75 -0.06
N ILE A 161 -12.42 -22.21 0.93
CA ILE A 161 -11.87 -21.15 1.81
C ILE A 161 -10.87 -21.72 2.82
N GLU A 162 -11.11 -22.94 3.31
CA GLU A 162 -10.18 -23.65 4.20
C GLU A 162 -8.86 -23.96 3.50
N GLU A 163 -8.91 -24.47 2.27
CA GLU A 163 -7.71 -24.68 1.45
C GLU A 163 -7.00 -23.34 1.14
N LEU A 164 -7.74 -22.30 0.76
CA LEU A 164 -7.16 -20.98 0.51
C LEU A 164 -6.39 -20.45 1.72
N LEU A 165 -6.98 -20.52 2.91
CA LEU A 165 -6.34 -20.02 4.14
C LEU A 165 -5.17 -20.90 4.60
N ASN A 166 -5.16 -22.19 4.27
CA ASN A 166 -4.02 -23.08 4.51
C ASN A 166 -2.82 -22.75 3.60
N GLU A 167 -3.07 -22.26 2.38
CA GLU A 167 -2.03 -21.97 1.39
C GLU A 167 -1.62 -20.49 1.34
N MET A 168 -2.09 -19.66 2.27
CA MET A 168 -1.89 -18.22 2.23
C MET A 168 -1.80 -17.57 3.61
N VAL A 169 -0.94 -16.55 3.71
CA VAL A 169 -0.99 -15.56 4.79
C VAL A 169 -1.46 -14.23 4.20
N ILE A 170 -2.62 -13.74 4.67
CA ILE A 170 -3.18 -12.46 4.26
C ILE A 170 -2.85 -11.42 5.33
N LEU A 171 -2.21 -10.33 4.93
CA LEU A 171 -1.96 -9.15 5.76
C LEU A 171 -2.96 -8.09 5.33
N LEU A 172 -3.96 -7.83 6.17
CA LEU A 172 -5.02 -6.86 5.91
C LEU A 172 -4.77 -5.59 6.73
N ASP A 173 -4.56 -4.48 6.03
CA ASP A 173 -4.49 -3.14 6.61
C ASP A 173 -5.77 -2.38 6.25
N PRO A 174 -6.74 -2.30 7.18
CA PRO A 174 -8.09 -1.85 6.88
C PRO A 174 -8.17 -0.34 6.63
N SER A 175 -7.15 0.43 7.03
CA SER A 175 -7.07 1.86 6.77
C SER A 175 -5.62 2.32 6.84
N TYR A 176 -5.03 2.61 5.68
CA TYR A 176 -3.71 3.23 5.60
C TYR A 176 -3.71 4.67 6.13
N ASN A 177 -4.84 5.37 6.11
CA ASN A 177 -4.99 6.75 6.60
C ASN A 177 -6.12 6.90 7.63
N PRO A 178 -5.92 6.47 8.89
CA PRO A 178 -6.91 6.61 9.94
C PRO A 178 -7.41 8.05 10.16
N ASP A 179 -6.51 9.03 10.11
CA ASP A 179 -6.85 10.43 10.37
C ASP A 179 -7.68 11.03 9.24
N GLY A 180 -7.26 10.80 8.00
CA GLY A 180 -8.00 11.22 6.81
C GLY A 180 -9.36 10.52 6.70
N LEU A 181 -9.42 9.21 6.96
CA LEU A 181 -10.65 8.43 6.93
C LEU A 181 -11.66 8.96 7.93
N GLN A 182 -11.23 9.21 9.18
CA GLN A 182 -12.10 9.79 10.20
C GLN A 182 -12.65 11.16 9.76
N ARG A 183 -11.77 12.03 9.24
CA ARG A 183 -12.14 13.38 8.82
C ARG A 183 -13.19 13.35 7.72
N PHE A 184 -12.97 12.52 6.71
CA PHE A 184 -13.90 12.37 5.60
C PHE A 184 -15.22 11.72 6.03
N ALA A 185 -15.19 10.62 6.77
CA ALA A 185 -16.40 9.93 7.24
C ALA A 185 -17.28 10.87 8.07
N TYR A 186 -16.68 11.68 8.96
CA TYR A 186 -17.41 12.70 9.70
C TYR A 186 -18.09 13.72 8.76
N TRP A 187 -17.38 14.23 7.75
CA TRP A 187 -17.94 15.16 6.78
C TRP A 187 -19.12 14.55 6.02
N ALA A 188 -18.91 13.39 5.37
CA ALA A 188 -19.94 12.76 4.55
C ALA A 188 -21.19 12.42 5.39
N ASN A 189 -21.00 11.84 6.57
CA ASN A 189 -22.11 11.45 7.44
C ASN A 189 -22.89 12.64 8.00
N THR A 190 -22.22 13.74 8.38
CA THR A 190 -22.93 14.92 8.91
C THR A 190 -23.69 15.71 7.84
N ASN A 191 -23.32 15.56 6.57
CA ASN A 191 -24.00 16.20 5.44
C ASN A 191 -24.95 15.24 4.69
N LYS A 192 -25.02 13.96 5.08
CA LYS A 192 -25.93 12.98 4.47
C LYS A 192 -27.39 13.41 4.65
N SER A 193 -28.11 13.51 3.54
CA SER A 193 -29.55 13.75 3.54
C SER A 193 -30.35 12.50 3.93
N ILE A 194 -31.51 12.71 4.56
CA ILE A 194 -32.49 11.63 4.84
C ILE A 194 -32.97 11.01 3.51
N GLN A 195 -33.20 11.84 2.50
CA GLN A 195 -33.48 11.42 1.14
C GLN A 195 -32.22 11.66 0.32
N LEU A 196 -31.55 10.58 -0.08
CA LEU A 196 -30.29 10.67 -0.80
C LEU A 196 -30.47 11.49 -2.09
N ASN A 197 -29.62 12.49 -2.28
CA ASN A 197 -29.67 13.39 -3.43
C ASN A 197 -28.43 13.19 -4.30
N PRO A 198 -28.57 12.69 -5.53
CA PRO A 198 -27.43 12.39 -6.38
C PRO A 198 -26.89 13.62 -7.14
N ASP A 199 -27.55 14.79 -7.03
CA ASP A 199 -27.10 16.03 -7.67
C ASP A 199 -25.68 16.39 -7.22
N ASN A 200 -24.78 16.54 -8.19
CA ASN A 200 -23.38 16.87 -7.97
C ASN A 200 -23.14 18.17 -7.18
N ASN A 201 -24.13 19.05 -7.06
CA ASN A 201 -24.06 20.31 -6.29
C ASN A 201 -24.39 20.13 -4.80
N GLU A 202 -24.73 18.93 -4.34
CA GLU A 202 -25.03 18.65 -2.94
C GLU A 202 -23.80 18.87 -2.03
N ARG A 203 -24.02 19.21 -0.76
CA ARG A 203 -22.98 19.62 0.18
C ARG A 203 -21.98 18.50 0.52
N GLU A 204 -22.45 17.26 0.59
CA GLU A 204 -21.69 16.05 0.90
C GLU A 204 -20.45 15.91 0.01
N TYR A 205 -20.56 16.21 -1.28
CA TYR A 205 -19.46 16.03 -2.26
C TYR A 205 -18.38 17.12 -2.21
N HIS A 206 -18.54 18.15 -1.36
CA HIS A 206 -17.72 19.34 -1.32
C HIS A 206 -17.05 19.56 0.05
N GLU A 207 -16.16 18.64 0.43
CA GLU A 207 -15.36 18.70 1.67
C GLU A 207 -14.77 20.10 1.93
N VAL A 208 -14.84 20.57 3.17
CA VAL A 208 -14.06 21.74 3.60
C VAL A 208 -12.57 21.44 3.60
N TRP A 209 -11.76 22.48 3.43
CA TRP A 209 -10.31 22.37 3.58
C TRP A 209 -9.91 22.40 5.07
N PRO A 210 -8.99 21.53 5.52
CA PRO A 210 -8.40 20.42 4.77
C PRO A 210 -9.36 19.22 4.63
N GLY A 211 -9.42 18.63 3.44
CA GLY A 211 -10.21 17.41 3.18
C GLY A 211 -9.55 16.15 3.74
N GLY A 212 -10.20 14.99 3.61
CA GLY A 212 -9.72 13.71 4.14
C GLY A 212 -8.66 12.99 3.31
N ARG A 213 -8.31 13.48 2.11
CA ARG A 213 -7.32 12.82 1.23
C ARG A 213 -5.99 12.54 1.92
N THR A 214 -5.43 13.55 2.58
CA THR A 214 -4.08 13.52 3.14
C THR A 214 -4.11 13.25 4.64
N ASN A 215 -2.95 12.98 5.25
CA ASN A 215 -2.85 12.77 6.70
C ASN A 215 -3.07 14.07 7.50
N HIS A 216 -2.75 14.06 8.80
CA HIS A 216 -2.87 15.23 9.67
C HIS A 216 -2.16 16.49 9.14
N TYR A 217 -0.90 16.35 8.68
CA TYR A 217 -0.09 17.45 8.15
C TYR A 217 -0.20 17.63 6.64
N TRP A 218 -1.25 17.09 6.04
CA TRP A 218 -1.57 17.20 4.63
C TRP A 218 -0.56 16.62 3.65
N PHE A 219 0.23 15.65 4.10
CA PHE A 219 1.10 14.88 3.22
C PHE A 219 0.31 13.78 2.51
N ASP A 220 0.61 13.59 1.22
CA ASP A 220 0.16 12.46 0.43
C ASP A 220 0.99 11.22 0.82
N MET A 221 0.34 10.26 1.48
CA MET A 221 1.01 9.07 1.97
C MET A 221 1.31 8.05 0.88
N ASN A 222 0.70 8.18 -0.31
CA ASN A 222 1.04 7.39 -1.49
C ASN A 222 2.19 7.99 -2.31
N ARG A 223 2.94 8.94 -1.73
CA ARG A 223 4.28 9.35 -2.19
C ARG A 223 5.38 9.04 -1.17
N ASP A 224 5.00 8.54 0.01
CA ASP A 224 5.87 8.38 1.16
C ASP A 224 6.36 6.92 1.36
N TRP A 225 6.16 6.01 0.39
CA TRP A 225 6.69 4.63 0.48
C TRP A 225 8.22 4.56 0.39
N LEU A 226 8.85 5.49 -0.33
CA LEU A 226 10.32 5.59 -0.45
C LEU A 226 10.94 6.56 0.58
N PRO A 227 10.37 7.75 0.83
CA PRO A 227 10.90 8.66 1.85
C PRO A 227 10.61 8.20 3.29
N VAL A 228 9.47 7.53 3.54
CA VAL A 228 9.06 6.94 4.83
C VAL A 228 9.15 7.93 5.99
N GLN A 229 8.70 9.17 5.78
CA GLN A 229 8.81 10.23 6.78
C GLN A 229 7.70 10.16 7.83
N LEU A 230 6.52 9.71 7.43
CA LEU A 230 5.30 9.78 8.24
C LEU A 230 5.15 8.54 9.14
N PRO A 231 4.54 8.66 10.34
CA PRO A 231 4.39 7.54 11.27
C PRO A 231 3.60 6.38 10.65
N GLU A 232 2.60 6.67 9.81
CA GLU A 232 1.81 5.68 9.08
C GLU A 232 2.68 4.89 8.10
N SER A 233 3.48 5.59 7.28
CA SER A 233 4.42 4.98 6.36
C SER A 233 5.49 4.17 7.08
N ARG A 234 6.00 4.65 8.23
CA ARG A 234 6.97 3.91 9.06
C ARG A 234 6.38 2.58 9.55
N ALA A 235 5.12 2.56 9.98
CA ALA A 235 4.45 1.33 10.39
C ALA A 235 4.26 0.36 9.21
N ARG A 236 3.83 0.89 8.06
CA ARG A 236 3.65 0.12 6.82
C ARG A 236 4.95 -0.49 6.31
N ILE A 237 6.04 0.27 6.26
CA ILE A 237 7.34 -0.20 5.76
C ILE A 237 7.98 -1.23 6.69
N ARG A 238 7.82 -1.11 8.02
CA ARG A 238 8.20 -2.19 8.95
C ARG A 238 7.47 -3.50 8.63
N THR A 239 6.17 -3.42 8.35
CA THR A 239 5.36 -4.58 7.98
C THR A 239 5.84 -5.17 6.65
N PHE A 240 6.02 -4.31 5.64
CA PHE A 240 6.50 -4.72 4.33
C PHE A 240 7.84 -5.45 4.43
N HIS A 241 8.83 -4.94 5.17
CA HIS A 241 10.12 -5.63 5.28
C HIS A 241 10.09 -6.87 6.17
N ARG A 242 9.18 -6.94 7.14
CA ARG A 242 8.98 -8.12 7.99
C ARG A 242 8.46 -9.31 7.19
N TRP A 243 7.65 -9.04 6.17
CA TRP A 243 6.94 -10.07 5.41
C TRP A 243 7.40 -10.22 3.95
N LEU A 244 7.89 -9.16 3.32
CA LEU A 244 8.18 -9.06 1.87
C LEU A 244 7.08 -9.74 1.04
N PRO A 245 5.85 -9.19 1.01
CA PRO A 245 4.71 -9.86 0.40
C PRO A 245 4.96 -10.14 -1.09
N ASN A 246 4.39 -11.24 -1.58
CA ASN A 246 4.44 -11.59 -3.00
C ASN A 246 3.53 -10.67 -3.83
N VAL A 247 2.37 -10.30 -3.28
CA VAL A 247 1.43 -9.37 -3.88
C VAL A 247 1.08 -8.31 -2.85
N LEU A 248 1.11 -7.04 -3.25
CA LEU A 248 0.61 -5.93 -2.45
C LEU A 248 -0.43 -5.14 -3.24
N THR A 249 -1.61 -4.91 -2.65
CA THR A 249 -2.65 -4.07 -3.25
C THR A 249 -2.75 -2.73 -2.54
N ASP A 250 -3.02 -1.69 -3.34
CA ASP A 250 -3.24 -0.32 -2.91
C ASP A 250 -4.62 0.11 -3.43
N HIS A 251 -5.62 0.07 -2.56
CA HIS A 251 -7.01 0.35 -2.93
C HIS A 251 -7.33 1.85 -2.84
N HIS A 252 -7.66 2.43 -3.99
CA HIS A 252 -7.90 3.84 -4.21
C HIS A 252 -9.26 4.13 -4.87
N GLU A 253 -9.58 5.41 -4.93
CA GLU A 253 -10.64 5.96 -5.78
C GLU A 253 -10.16 7.12 -6.65
N MET A 254 -10.80 7.27 -7.80
CA MET A 254 -10.60 8.34 -8.76
C MET A 254 -11.88 9.15 -8.95
N ARG A 255 -11.89 10.06 -9.94
CA ARG A 255 -13.04 10.95 -10.19
C ARG A 255 -14.32 10.17 -10.46
N THR A 256 -15.46 10.77 -10.08
CA THR A 256 -16.79 10.18 -10.16
C THR A 256 -17.19 9.70 -11.57
N ASN A 257 -16.81 10.44 -12.64
CA ASN A 257 -17.17 10.08 -14.02
C ASN A 257 -16.28 8.99 -14.64
N SER A 258 -15.36 8.39 -13.87
CA SER A 258 -14.55 7.26 -14.33
C SER A 258 -15.30 5.92 -14.18
N THR A 259 -14.62 4.82 -14.48
CA THR A 259 -15.11 3.44 -14.21
C THR A 259 -14.26 2.79 -13.12
N PHE A 260 -13.74 1.57 -13.33
CA PHE A 260 -12.80 0.93 -12.41
C PHE A 260 -11.46 0.68 -13.12
N PHE A 261 -10.34 0.87 -12.46
CA PHE A 261 -9.02 0.53 -13.01
C PHE A 261 -8.28 -0.46 -12.11
N PHE A 262 -7.51 -1.33 -12.75
CA PHE A 262 -6.53 -2.21 -12.11
C PHE A 262 -5.25 -2.33 -12.94
N GLN A 263 -4.12 -2.52 -12.26
CA GLN A 263 -2.84 -2.82 -12.89
C GLN A 263 -2.93 -4.08 -13.79
N PRO A 264 -2.26 -4.15 -14.95
CA PRO A 264 -1.18 -3.25 -15.40
C PRO A 264 -1.61 -1.85 -15.82
N GLY A 265 -0.66 -0.91 -15.79
CA GLY A 265 -0.80 0.45 -16.26
C GLY A 265 -0.19 0.59 -17.64
N GLU A 266 -0.01 1.84 -18.09
CA GLU A 266 0.55 2.16 -19.40
C GLU A 266 1.90 1.44 -19.64
N PRO A 267 1.96 0.47 -20.59
CA PRO A 267 3.14 -0.39 -20.78
C PRO A 267 4.43 0.35 -21.12
N SER A 268 4.33 1.55 -21.70
CA SER A 268 5.49 2.39 -22.03
C SER A 268 6.07 3.16 -20.84
N ARG A 269 5.36 3.19 -19.69
CA ARG A 269 5.71 3.95 -18.49
C ARG A 269 6.08 3.07 -17.29
N VAL A 270 6.72 1.93 -17.57
CA VAL A 270 7.26 1.04 -16.54
C VAL A 270 8.72 1.40 -16.23
N HIS A 271 9.05 1.49 -14.95
CA HIS A 271 10.42 1.83 -14.56
C HIS A 271 11.41 0.72 -14.97
N PRO A 272 12.56 1.04 -15.59
CA PRO A 272 13.48 0.01 -16.14
C PRO A 272 14.16 -0.92 -15.13
N LEU A 273 14.07 -0.63 -13.83
CA LEU A 273 14.53 -1.55 -12.77
C LEU A 273 13.51 -2.68 -12.49
N THR A 274 12.26 -2.51 -12.90
CA THR A 274 11.19 -3.51 -12.83
C THR A 274 11.42 -4.58 -13.90
N PRO A 275 11.62 -5.86 -13.53
CA PRO A 275 11.80 -6.93 -14.52
C PRO A 275 10.56 -7.12 -15.38
N LYS A 276 10.72 -7.48 -16.66
CA LYS A 276 9.59 -7.81 -17.54
C LYS A 276 8.66 -8.90 -16.99
N THR A 277 9.21 -9.89 -16.27
CA THR A 277 8.43 -10.96 -15.64
C THR A 277 7.45 -10.44 -14.59
N ASN A 278 7.73 -9.29 -13.95
CA ASN A 278 6.77 -8.62 -13.06
C ASN A 278 5.49 -8.31 -13.82
N GLN A 279 5.60 -7.57 -14.93
CA GLN A 279 4.47 -7.14 -15.75
C GLN A 279 3.71 -8.31 -16.38
N VAL A 280 4.40 -9.41 -16.72
CA VAL A 280 3.74 -10.66 -17.14
C VAL A 280 2.85 -11.22 -16.03
N LEU A 281 3.36 -11.30 -14.78
CA LEU A 281 2.57 -11.77 -13.65
C LEU A 281 1.44 -10.80 -13.28
N THR A 282 1.69 -9.49 -13.36
CA THR A 282 0.66 -8.45 -13.20
C THR A 282 -0.48 -8.68 -14.18
N ALA A 283 -0.19 -8.91 -15.46
CA ALA A 283 -1.20 -9.22 -16.48
C ALA A 283 -1.93 -10.56 -16.23
N GLU A 284 -1.25 -11.59 -15.72
CA GLU A 284 -1.90 -12.85 -15.33
C GLU A 284 -2.86 -12.66 -14.14
N ILE A 285 -2.50 -11.84 -13.15
CA ILE A 285 -3.38 -11.46 -12.04
C ILE A 285 -4.58 -10.66 -12.57
N ALA A 286 -4.36 -9.73 -13.50
CA ALA A 286 -5.39 -8.87 -14.07
C ALA A 286 -6.56 -9.65 -14.70
N LYS A 287 -6.30 -10.83 -15.27
CA LYS A 287 -7.34 -11.72 -15.81
C LYS A 287 -8.36 -12.16 -14.75
N TYR A 288 -7.93 -12.30 -13.50
CA TYR A 288 -8.83 -12.62 -12.38
C TYR A 288 -9.70 -11.42 -12.00
N HIS A 289 -9.13 -10.22 -11.99
CA HIS A 289 -9.87 -8.98 -11.73
C HIS A 289 -10.92 -8.73 -12.82
N ALA A 290 -10.52 -8.82 -14.09
CA ALA A 290 -11.40 -8.70 -15.25
C ALA A 290 -12.59 -9.66 -15.15
N LYS A 291 -12.31 -10.96 -14.96
CA LYS A 291 -13.35 -11.99 -14.81
C LYS A 291 -14.29 -11.70 -13.62
N ALA A 292 -13.75 -11.23 -12.49
CA ALA A 292 -14.54 -10.95 -11.30
C ALA A 292 -15.46 -9.74 -11.49
N LEU A 293 -14.97 -8.69 -12.14
CA LEU A 293 -15.74 -7.48 -12.45
C LEU A 293 -16.79 -7.74 -13.55
N ASP A 294 -16.45 -8.53 -14.57
CA ASP A 294 -17.39 -9.00 -15.61
C ASP A 294 -18.60 -9.72 -14.97
N ASN A 295 -18.35 -10.59 -13.99
CA ASN A 295 -19.39 -11.36 -13.31
C ASN A 295 -20.41 -10.48 -12.54
N ILE A 296 -20.00 -9.28 -12.12
CA ILE A 296 -20.89 -8.33 -11.42
C ILE A 296 -21.37 -7.18 -12.32
N GLY A 297 -20.97 -7.19 -13.60
CA GLY A 297 -21.35 -6.19 -14.60
C GLY A 297 -20.69 -4.83 -14.41
N SER A 298 -19.53 -4.77 -13.76
CA SER A 298 -18.83 -3.50 -13.51
C SER A 298 -17.93 -3.15 -14.69
N LEU A 299 -18.00 -1.90 -15.15
CA LEU A 299 -17.12 -1.39 -16.21
C LEU A 299 -15.71 -1.16 -15.65
N TYR A 300 -14.69 -1.49 -16.43
CA TYR A 300 -13.29 -1.28 -16.05
C TYR A 300 -12.37 -1.03 -17.25
N TYR A 301 -11.13 -0.64 -16.95
CA TYR A 301 -10.04 -0.53 -17.90
C TYR A 301 -8.69 -0.89 -17.25
N SER A 302 -7.68 -1.16 -18.07
CA SER A 302 -6.29 -1.48 -17.68
C SER A 302 -5.36 -1.05 -18.82
N GLU A 303 -4.05 -1.09 -18.60
CA GLU A 303 -2.99 -0.75 -19.57
C GLU A 303 -2.99 0.71 -20.06
N GLU A 304 -3.68 1.61 -19.37
CA GLU A 304 -3.83 3.02 -19.74
C GLU A 304 -3.76 3.94 -18.51
N ASN A 305 -3.56 5.25 -18.73
CA ASN A 305 -3.55 6.36 -17.76
C ASN A 305 -2.48 6.30 -16.66
N TYR A 306 -2.52 5.30 -15.79
CA TYR A 306 -1.62 5.15 -14.64
C TYR A 306 -0.32 4.45 -15.05
N ASP A 307 0.76 4.73 -14.33
CA ASP A 307 2.10 4.19 -14.64
C ASP A 307 2.71 3.36 -13.50
N ASP A 308 3.74 2.58 -13.85
CA ASP A 308 4.61 1.85 -12.92
C ASP A 308 6.01 2.49 -12.84
N TYR A 309 6.05 3.82 -12.78
CA TYR A 309 7.30 4.56 -12.88
C TYR A 309 7.93 4.92 -11.53
N TYR A 310 7.23 5.70 -10.71
CA TYR A 310 7.76 6.14 -9.42
C TYR A 310 7.57 5.07 -8.35
N TYR A 311 8.67 4.63 -7.71
CA TYR A 311 8.64 3.60 -6.67
C TYR A 311 8.17 4.07 -5.29
N GLY A 312 7.77 5.33 -5.11
CA GLY A 312 7.22 5.80 -3.84
C GLY A 312 5.71 5.60 -3.68
N LYS A 313 5.10 4.74 -4.52
CA LYS A 313 3.67 4.36 -4.49
C LYS A 313 3.51 2.91 -4.03
N GLY A 314 2.37 2.56 -3.44
CA GLY A 314 2.09 1.18 -3.02
C GLY A 314 2.02 0.21 -4.18
N SER A 315 1.56 0.69 -5.33
CA SER A 315 1.46 -0.10 -6.56
C SER A 315 2.78 -0.40 -7.26
N THR A 316 3.89 0.22 -6.85
CA THR A 316 5.19 0.08 -7.55
C THR A 316 6.34 -0.25 -6.61
N PHE A 317 6.30 0.20 -5.35
CA PHE A 317 7.32 -0.13 -4.34
C PHE A 317 7.59 -1.65 -4.21
N PRO A 318 6.59 -2.55 -4.30
CA PRO A 318 6.84 -4.00 -4.31
C PRO A 318 7.70 -4.46 -5.49
N ASP A 319 7.58 -3.83 -6.66
CA ASP A 319 8.22 -4.29 -7.90
C ASP A 319 9.74 -4.15 -7.88
N VAL A 320 10.26 -3.16 -7.13
CA VAL A 320 11.70 -3.00 -6.87
C VAL A 320 12.19 -3.84 -5.68
N ASN A 321 11.28 -4.55 -5.01
CA ASN A 321 11.53 -5.42 -3.86
C ASN A 321 11.12 -6.89 -4.11
N GLY A 322 10.89 -7.29 -5.37
CA GLY A 322 10.62 -8.67 -5.76
C GLY A 322 9.20 -9.16 -5.43
N GLY A 323 8.26 -8.26 -5.19
CA GLY A 323 6.82 -8.53 -5.18
C GLY A 323 6.13 -7.96 -6.42
N ILE A 324 4.82 -8.06 -6.46
CA ILE A 324 3.94 -7.43 -7.46
C ILE A 324 3.07 -6.40 -6.75
N GLY A 325 3.13 -5.13 -7.17
CA GLY A 325 2.22 -4.09 -6.72
C GLY A 325 1.00 -3.97 -7.64
N ILE A 326 -0.19 -3.80 -7.05
CA ILE A 326 -1.45 -3.63 -7.78
C ILE A 326 -2.16 -2.37 -7.27
N LEU A 327 -2.35 -1.39 -8.16
CA LEU A 327 -3.23 -0.26 -7.94
C LEU A 327 -4.66 -0.66 -8.32
N PHE A 328 -5.63 -0.32 -7.46
CA PHE A 328 -7.04 -0.32 -7.81
C PHE A 328 -7.59 1.10 -7.72
N GLU A 329 -8.22 1.60 -8.77
CA GLU A 329 -8.84 2.93 -8.78
C GLU A 329 -10.33 2.78 -9.07
N GLN A 330 -11.16 3.00 -8.07
CA GLN A 330 -12.63 2.96 -8.18
C GLN A 330 -13.18 4.35 -8.49
N ALA A 331 -14.12 4.51 -9.42
CA ALA A 331 -14.86 5.77 -9.54
C ALA A 331 -15.48 6.16 -8.19
N SER A 332 -15.14 7.34 -7.67
CA SER A 332 -15.60 7.76 -6.36
C SER A 332 -17.07 8.10 -6.39
N SER A 333 -17.85 7.46 -5.52
CA SER A 333 -19.19 7.94 -5.19
C SER A 333 -19.14 9.21 -4.34
N ARG A 334 -17.98 9.48 -3.71
CA ARG A 334 -17.60 10.61 -2.83
C ARG A 334 -18.48 10.86 -1.61
N GLY A 335 -19.73 10.44 -1.66
CA GLY A 335 -20.71 10.46 -0.60
C GLY A 335 -21.52 9.17 -0.68
N HIS A 336 -22.86 9.23 -0.55
CA HIS A 336 -23.70 8.02 -0.57
C HIS A 336 -24.26 7.67 -1.96
N VAL A 337 -24.51 8.66 -2.82
CA VAL A 337 -25.01 8.44 -4.19
C VAL A 337 -24.68 9.62 -5.09
N GLN A 338 -24.25 9.43 -6.33
CA GLN A 338 -23.86 10.56 -7.19
C GLN A 338 -24.26 10.33 -8.65
N GLU A 339 -24.73 11.38 -9.33
CA GLU A 339 -24.97 11.37 -10.78
C GLU A 339 -23.66 11.35 -11.55
N THR A 340 -23.53 10.41 -12.47
CA THR A 340 -22.37 10.27 -13.36
C THR A 340 -22.81 10.21 -14.81
N GLU A 341 -21.86 10.36 -15.73
CA GLU A 341 -22.08 10.14 -17.16
C GLU A 341 -22.56 8.71 -17.49
N ASN A 342 -22.30 7.75 -16.59
CA ASN A 342 -22.70 6.35 -16.72
C ASN A 342 -23.95 6.00 -15.90
N GLY A 343 -24.67 7.01 -15.38
CA GLY A 343 -25.84 6.84 -14.51
C GLY A 343 -25.52 7.02 -13.03
N ILE A 344 -26.45 6.59 -12.17
CA ILE A 344 -26.34 6.75 -10.72
C ILE A 344 -25.28 5.81 -10.14
N LEU A 345 -24.27 6.38 -9.49
CA LEU A 345 -23.21 5.66 -8.77
C LEU A 345 -23.51 5.67 -7.27
N THR A 346 -23.69 4.49 -6.67
CA THR A 346 -24.00 4.37 -5.23
C THR A 346 -22.77 3.96 -4.43
N PHE A 347 -22.70 4.39 -3.17
CA PHE A 347 -21.62 3.98 -2.28
C PHE A 347 -21.52 2.46 -2.10
N PRO A 348 -22.64 1.71 -1.89
CA PRO A 348 -22.61 0.26 -1.94
C PRO A 348 -22.02 -0.34 -3.21
N PHE A 349 -22.27 0.22 -4.39
CA PHE A 349 -21.68 -0.28 -5.63
C PHE A 349 -20.15 -0.12 -5.63
N THR A 350 -19.65 1.05 -5.19
CA THR A 350 -18.20 1.29 -5.08
C THR A 350 -17.52 0.34 -4.11
N ILE A 351 -18.16 0.05 -2.97
CA ILE A 351 -17.71 -0.96 -2.00
C ILE A 351 -17.67 -2.35 -2.62
N ARG A 352 -18.72 -2.72 -3.38
CA ARG A 352 -18.81 -4.04 -4.02
C ARG A 352 -17.65 -4.28 -4.97
N ASN A 353 -17.26 -3.30 -5.77
CA ASN A 353 -16.12 -3.45 -6.67
C ASN A 353 -14.80 -3.68 -5.91
N GLN A 354 -14.54 -2.89 -4.85
CA GLN A 354 -13.35 -3.06 -4.01
C GLN A 354 -13.32 -4.43 -3.31
N PHE A 355 -14.47 -4.89 -2.82
CA PHE A 355 -14.61 -6.22 -2.21
C PHE A 355 -14.35 -7.32 -3.25
N THR A 356 -14.96 -7.20 -4.44
CA THR A 356 -14.79 -8.16 -5.53
C THR A 356 -13.33 -8.24 -5.99
N THR A 357 -12.63 -7.12 -6.11
CA THR A 357 -11.22 -7.14 -6.47
C THR A 357 -10.35 -7.71 -5.36
N ALA A 358 -10.63 -7.43 -4.08
CA ALA A 358 -9.94 -8.06 -2.96
C ALA A 358 -10.06 -9.61 -2.96
N LEU A 359 -11.25 -10.14 -3.27
CA LEU A 359 -11.45 -11.60 -3.42
C LEU A 359 -10.71 -12.17 -4.64
N SER A 360 -10.75 -11.47 -5.77
CA SER A 360 -10.03 -11.93 -6.96
C SER A 360 -8.51 -11.88 -6.81
N THR A 361 -7.96 -10.96 -6.00
CA THR A 361 -6.53 -10.93 -5.62
C THR A 361 -6.11 -12.22 -4.93
N ILE A 362 -6.82 -12.64 -3.88
CA ILE A 362 -6.47 -13.89 -3.16
C ILE A 362 -6.72 -15.13 -4.02
N THR A 363 -7.71 -15.09 -4.92
CA THR A 363 -7.94 -16.17 -5.88
C THR A 363 -6.76 -16.29 -6.86
N ALA A 364 -6.30 -15.16 -7.41
CA ALA A 364 -5.14 -15.10 -8.28
C ALA A 364 -3.88 -15.55 -7.57
N ALA A 365 -3.64 -15.05 -6.36
CA ALA A 365 -2.46 -15.39 -5.56
C ALA A 365 -2.40 -16.88 -5.21
N LYS A 366 -3.53 -17.52 -4.86
CA LYS A 366 -3.60 -18.97 -4.66
C LYS A 366 -3.20 -19.73 -5.93
N ASN A 367 -3.82 -19.39 -7.05
CA ASN A 367 -3.62 -20.12 -8.30
C ASN A 367 -2.23 -19.88 -8.95
N LEU A 368 -1.62 -18.72 -8.69
CA LEU A 368 -0.28 -18.35 -9.15
C LEU A 368 0.79 -18.49 -8.07
N ARG A 369 0.48 -19.14 -6.94
CA ARG A 369 1.33 -19.21 -5.73
C ARG A 369 2.78 -19.59 -6.05
N THR A 370 2.97 -20.69 -6.76
CA THR A 370 4.32 -21.18 -7.07
C THR A 370 5.08 -20.24 -7.99
N ASP A 371 4.40 -19.60 -8.94
CA ASP A 371 5.00 -18.65 -9.88
C ASP A 371 5.42 -17.36 -9.17
N LEU A 372 4.59 -16.87 -8.25
CA LEU A 372 4.87 -15.70 -7.41
C LEU A 372 6.06 -15.93 -6.47
N LEU A 373 6.11 -17.08 -5.80
CA LEU A 373 7.24 -17.46 -4.94
C LEU A 373 8.53 -17.65 -5.75
N GLN A 374 8.44 -18.30 -6.91
CA GLN A 374 9.58 -18.52 -7.80
C GLN A 374 10.08 -17.21 -8.41
N TYR A 375 9.19 -16.28 -8.75
CA TYR A 375 9.53 -14.94 -9.21
C TYR A 375 10.31 -14.18 -8.14
N GLN A 376 9.83 -14.15 -6.90
CA GLN A 376 10.52 -13.45 -5.81
C GLN A 376 11.91 -14.04 -5.56
N ARG A 377 12.04 -15.38 -5.49
CA ARG A 377 13.33 -16.08 -5.38
C ARG A 377 14.28 -15.66 -6.50
N LYS A 378 13.82 -15.71 -7.75
CA LYS A 378 14.62 -15.35 -8.93
C LYS A 378 15.01 -13.88 -8.94
N PHE A 379 14.11 -12.97 -8.54
CA PHE A 379 14.38 -11.54 -8.46
C PHE A 379 15.60 -11.26 -7.60
N PHE A 380 15.67 -11.83 -6.39
CA PHE A 380 16.79 -11.59 -5.48
C PHE A 380 18.09 -12.29 -5.92
N GLN A 381 18.00 -13.46 -6.56
CA GLN A 381 19.15 -14.11 -7.19
C GLN A 381 19.75 -13.24 -8.31
N ASP A 382 18.92 -12.76 -9.22
CA ASP A 382 19.34 -11.90 -10.34
C ASP A 382 19.87 -10.55 -9.83
N SER A 383 19.22 -9.96 -8.82
CA SER A 383 19.65 -8.71 -8.16
C SER A 383 21.06 -8.84 -7.55
N ARG A 384 21.34 -9.94 -6.85
CA ARG A 384 22.69 -10.23 -6.30
C ARG A 384 23.73 -10.43 -7.40
N LEU A 385 23.38 -11.14 -8.47
CA LEU A 385 24.29 -11.34 -9.61
C LEU A 385 24.62 -9.99 -10.28
N GLN A 386 23.62 -9.13 -10.49
CA GLN A 386 23.83 -7.77 -11.00
C GLN A 386 24.75 -6.95 -10.09
N ALA A 387 24.59 -7.06 -8.77
CA ALA A 387 25.48 -6.41 -7.81
C ALA A 387 26.92 -6.93 -7.88
N SER A 388 27.12 -8.25 -8.02
CA SER A 388 28.45 -8.86 -8.05
C SER A 388 29.23 -8.51 -9.32
N ILE A 389 28.57 -8.34 -10.47
CA ILE A 389 29.22 -7.96 -11.73
C ILE A 389 29.31 -6.43 -11.95
N SER A 390 28.56 -5.64 -11.19
CA SER A 390 28.59 -4.16 -11.25
C SER A 390 30.00 -3.61 -11.01
N ARG A 391 30.40 -2.59 -11.77
CA ARG A 391 31.65 -1.82 -11.51
C ARG A 391 31.56 -0.96 -10.26
N SER A 392 30.36 -0.48 -9.93
CA SER A 392 30.07 0.22 -8.68
C SER A 392 29.86 -0.81 -7.58
N LYS A 393 30.80 -0.87 -6.63
CA LYS A 393 30.81 -1.79 -5.49
C LYS A 393 30.27 -1.14 -4.22
N ALA A 394 30.33 0.18 -4.12
CA ALA A 394 29.76 0.94 -3.02
C ALA A 394 29.34 2.34 -3.48
N ILE A 395 28.47 2.99 -2.73
CA ILE A 395 28.15 4.42 -2.87
C ILE A 395 28.56 5.11 -1.58
N VAL A 396 29.35 6.17 -1.67
CA VAL A 396 29.56 7.08 -0.54
C VAL A 396 28.69 8.30 -0.72
N PHE A 397 28.11 8.82 0.36
CA PHE A 397 27.40 10.09 0.37
C PHE A 397 27.65 10.86 1.68
N GLY A 398 27.58 12.18 1.63
CA GLY A 398 27.75 13.03 2.81
C GLY A 398 27.91 14.50 2.47
N ASP A 399 28.16 15.30 3.51
CA ASP A 399 28.57 16.69 3.38
C ASP A 399 29.68 16.95 4.41
N SER A 400 30.80 17.50 3.96
CA SER A 400 31.97 17.77 4.81
C SER A 400 31.74 18.86 5.88
N LYS A 401 30.62 19.60 5.78
CA LYS A 401 30.21 20.69 6.68
C LYS A 401 28.85 20.47 7.35
N ASP A 402 28.08 19.45 6.95
CA ASP A 402 26.74 19.18 7.49
C ASP A 402 26.49 17.68 7.62
N GLY A 403 26.83 17.13 8.78
CA GLY A 403 26.58 15.72 9.08
C GLY A 403 25.08 15.38 9.21
N ASN A 404 24.23 16.36 9.53
CA ASN A 404 22.81 16.14 9.84
C ASN A 404 21.98 15.82 8.59
N ARG A 405 22.25 16.49 7.45
CA ARG A 405 21.59 16.11 6.19
C ARG A 405 21.96 14.71 5.75
N ALA A 406 23.22 14.32 5.90
CA ALA A 406 23.67 12.96 5.63
C ALA A 406 22.99 11.96 6.59
N TRP A 407 22.85 12.34 7.86
CA TRP A 407 22.15 11.54 8.86
C TRP A 407 20.69 11.28 8.49
N HIS A 408 19.93 12.28 8.04
CA HIS A 408 18.54 12.08 7.63
C HIS A 408 18.39 11.14 6.43
N LEU A 409 19.30 11.21 5.45
CA LEU A 409 19.31 10.21 4.38
C LEU A 409 19.63 8.82 4.92
N ALA A 410 20.62 8.70 5.81
CA ALA A 410 20.96 7.43 6.47
C ALA A 410 19.78 6.87 7.31
N GLU A 411 18.99 7.73 7.92
CA GLU A 411 17.79 7.37 8.66
C GLU A 411 16.76 6.70 7.75
N ILE A 412 16.58 7.20 6.53
CA ILE A 412 15.71 6.57 5.53
C ILE A 412 16.25 5.20 5.10
N LEU A 413 17.57 5.09 4.91
CA LEU A 413 18.21 3.80 4.59
C LEU A 413 17.97 2.77 5.70
N GLN A 414 18.09 3.17 6.96
CA GLN A 414 17.82 2.30 8.11
C GLN A 414 16.36 1.83 8.13
N ARG A 415 15.39 2.73 7.87
CA ARG A 415 13.96 2.36 7.77
C ARG A 415 13.69 1.34 6.67
N HIS A 416 14.50 1.32 5.61
CA HIS A 416 14.45 0.34 4.54
C HIS A 416 15.29 -0.92 4.75
N ASN A 417 15.87 -1.11 5.95
CA ASN A 417 16.79 -2.22 6.26
C ASN A 417 17.98 -2.30 5.28
N ILE A 418 18.40 -1.17 4.71
CA ILE A 418 19.59 -1.09 3.87
C ILE A 418 20.81 -1.07 4.78
N LYS A 419 21.80 -1.92 4.49
CA LYS A 419 23.07 -1.93 5.22
C LYS A 419 23.95 -0.78 4.74
N PHE A 420 24.46 -0.01 5.68
CA PHE A 420 25.41 1.07 5.43
C PHE A 420 26.41 1.16 6.59
N HIS A 421 27.51 1.86 6.35
CA HIS A 421 28.67 1.90 7.22
C HIS A 421 29.08 3.35 7.47
N GLU A 422 29.74 3.58 8.59
CA GLU A 422 30.63 4.73 8.70
C GLU A 422 31.74 4.63 7.66
N ILE A 423 32.39 5.75 7.34
CA ILE A 423 33.66 5.70 6.62
C ILE A 423 34.83 5.51 7.60
N SER A 424 35.77 4.64 7.25
CA SER A 424 36.92 4.26 8.09
C SER A 424 37.92 5.41 8.31
N ARG A 425 37.99 6.36 7.37
CA ARG A 425 38.91 7.50 7.35
C ARG A 425 38.41 8.55 6.37
N ASP A 426 38.90 9.77 6.49
CA ASP A 426 38.69 10.83 5.51
C ASP A 426 39.34 10.46 4.17
N PHE A 427 38.68 10.80 3.07
CA PHE A 427 39.23 10.63 1.73
C PHE A 427 38.58 11.55 0.71
N SER A 428 39.29 11.76 -0.40
CA SER A 428 38.76 12.51 -1.54
C SER A 428 38.72 11.62 -2.78
N VAL A 429 37.63 11.73 -3.54
CA VAL A 429 37.42 10.99 -4.79
C VAL A 429 36.59 11.84 -5.74
N SER A 430 36.94 11.85 -7.02
CA SER A 430 36.20 12.60 -8.05
C SER A 430 36.00 14.09 -7.71
N GLY A 431 36.98 14.71 -7.05
CA GLY A 431 36.93 16.13 -6.66
C GLY A 431 36.08 16.45 -5.43
N LYS A 432 35.52 15.44 -4.76
CA LYS A 432 34.71 15.58 -3.53
C LYS A 432 35.46 15.02 -2.33
N THR A 433 35.25 15.60 -1.15
CA THR A 433 35.89 15.17 0.10
C THR A 433 34.84 14.66 1.07
N TYR A 434 35.04 13.44 1.55
CA TYR A 434 34.19 12.79 2.54
C TYR A 434 34.95 12.67 3.85
N LYS A 435 34.37 13.18 4.94
CA LYS A 435 34.95 13.17 6.27
C LYS A 435 34.25 12.17 7.17
N LYS A 436 35.03 11.47 7.99
CA LYS A 436 34.49 10.57 9.01
C LYS A 436 33.58 11.37 9.95
N GLY A 437 32.43 10.79 10.29
CA GLY A 437 31.40 11.42 11.11
C GLY A 437 30.37 12.24 10.32
N THR A 438 30.64 12.61 9.06
CA THR A 438 29.69 13.39 8.24
C THR A 438 29.36 12.75 6.89
N ALA A 439 29.81 11.51 6.68
CA ALA A 439 29.55 10.72 5.49
C ALA A 439 29.36 9.24 5.81
N TYR A 440 28.55 8.58 4.99
CA TYR A 440 28.22 7.17 5.08
C TYR A 440 28.54 6.44 3.78
N LEU A 441 28.76 5.12 3.87
CA LEU A 441 29.05 4.27 2.73
C LEU A 441 28.07 3.09 2.67
N ILE A 442 27.46 2.89 1.50
CA ILE A 442 26.51 1.81 1.21
C ILE A 442 27.21 0.77 0.32
N PRO A 443 27.46 -0.45 0.79
CA PRO A 443 27.90 -1.55 -0.06
C PRO A 443 26.80 -1.94 -1.05
N MET A 444 27.11 -2.07 -2.34
CA MET A 444 26.10 -2.42 -3.35
C MET A 444 25.76 -3.92 -3.38
N GLN A 445 26.63 -4.78 -2.83
CA GLN A 445 26.43 -6.23 -2.77
C GLN A 445 25.59 -6.62 -1.55
N GLN A 446 24.30 -6.31 -1.62
CA GLN A 446 23.32 -6.66 -0.61
C GLN A 446 21.94 -6.88 -1.25
N LYS A 447 21.00 -7.42 -0.46
CA LYS A 447 19.62 -7.74 -0.89
C LYS A 447 18.92 -6.57 -1.58
N SER A 448 19.04 -5.37 -1.00
CA SER A 448 18.38 -4.15 -1.46
C SER A 448 19.06 -3.46 -2.65
N HIS A 449 19.92 -4.15 -3.41
CA HIS A 449 20.70 -3.58 -4.52
C HIS A 449 19.87 -2.73 -5.49
N LYS A 450 18.71 -3.23 -5.93
CA LYS A 450 17.82 -2.51 -6.85
C LYS A 450 17.14 -1.32 -6.19
N LEU A 451 16.70 -1.45 -4.93
CA LEU A 451 16.13 -0.34 -4.16
C LEU A 451 17.16 0.79 -3.98
N ILE A 452 18.41 0.45 -3.64
CA ILE A 452 19.50 1.43 -3.52
C ILE A 452 19.73 2.13 -4.87
N LYS A 453 19.75 1.39 -5.98
CA LYS A 453 19.82 1.99 -7.32
C LYS A 453 18.67 2.96 -7.57
N ALA A 454 17.43 2.57 -7.26
CA ALA A 454 16.26 3.42 -7.42
C ALA A 454 16.36 4.73 -6.62
N MET A 455 16.95 4.71 -5.42
CA MET A 455 17.11 5.90 -4.57
C MET A 455 18.24 6.84 -5.04
N PHE A 456 19.27 6.31 -5.69
CA PHE A 456 20.51 7.05 -6.04
C PHE A 456 20.69 7.33 -7.53
N GLU A 457 19.97 6.66 -8.42
CA GLU A 457 20.14 6.86 -9.86
C GLU A 457 19.73 8.26 -10.29
N ARG A 458 20.42 8.76 -11.32
CA ARG A 458 20.01 9.94 -12.06
C ARG A 458 19.60 9.49 -13.44
N ARG A 459 18.31 9.60 -13.72
CA ARG A 459 17.75 9.20 -15.00
C ARG A 459 17.33 10.43 -15.80
N THR A 460 17.82 10.51 -17.03
CA THR A 460 17.56 11.62 -17.96
C THR A 460 17.05 11.12 -19.31
N SER A 461 16.80 9.82 -19.45
CA SER A 461 16.31 9.18 -20.66
C SER A 461 15.17 8.25 -20.32
N PHE A 462 14.10 8.38 -21.09
CA PHE A 462 12.79 7.78 -20.85
C PHE A 462 12.25 7.24 -22.18
N THR A 463 11.53 6.12 -22.12
CA THR A 463 10.86 5.54 -23.29
C THR A 463 9.65 6.39 -23.69
N ASP A 464 8.84 6.77 -22.70
CA ASP A 464 7.83 7.80 -22.79
C ASP A 464 8.18 8.91 -21.77
N SER A 465 8.05 10.17 -22.19
CA SER A 465 8.29 11.35 -21.34
C SER A 465 7.04 11.81 -20.58
N LEU A 466 5.89 11.19 -20.82
CA LEU A 466 4.68 11.40 -20.04
C LEU A 466 4.77 10.56 -18.77
N PHE A 467 4.45 11.20 -17.65
CA PHE A 467 4.37 10.58 -16.34
C PHE A 467 3.02 10.93 -15.74
N TYR A 468 2.46 10.00 -14.98
CA TYR A 468 1.24 10.25 -14.22
C TYR A 468 1.47 11.32 -13.14
N ASP A 469 2.63 11.29 -12.47
CA ASP A 469 2.97 12.28 -11.44
C ASP A 469 4.48 12.57 -11.33
N ILE A 470 5.26 11.67 -10.70
CA ILE A 470 6.66 11.95 -10.36
C ILE A 470 7.64 11.35 -11.38
N SER A 471 8.52 12.20 -11.92
CA SER A 471 9.53 11.84 -12.93
C SER A 471 10.97 11.81 -12.43
N ALA A 472 11.25 12.34 -11.23
CA ALA A 472 12.59 12.32 -10.62
C ALA A 472 12.55 12.36 -9.08
N TRP A 473 13.43 11.60 -8.43
CA TRP A 473 13.49 11.48 -6.97
C TRP A 473 14.90 11.12 -6.46
N THR A 474 15.98 11.55 -7.10
CA THR A 474 17.34 11.17 -6.65
C THR A 474 17.62 11.73 -5.25
N PHE A 475 17.67 10.85 -4.24
CA PHE A 475 17.74 11.26 -2.82
C PHE A 475 18.94 12.13 -2.49
N PRO A 476 20.19 11.77 -2.82
CA PRO A 476 21.30 12.64 -2.47
C PRO A 476 21.20 14.02 -3.13
N LEU A 477 20.47 14.19 -4.24
CA LEU A 477 20.20 15.53 -4.78
C LEU A 477 19.13 16.27 -3.96
N ALA A 478 18.05 15.59 -3.56
CA ALA A 478 17.01 16.17 -2.72
C ALA A 478 17.54 16.64 -1.35
N PHE A 479 18.52 15.92 -0.79
CA PHE A 479 19.21 16.29 0.45
C PHE A 479 20.39 17.26 0.23
N ASN A 480 20.68 17.65 -1.01
CA ASN A 480 21.84 18.47 -1.38
C ASN A 480 23.18 17.89 -0.86
N LEU A 481 23.36 16.58 -1.02
CA LEU A 481 24.52 15.82 -0.57
C LEU A 481 25.45 15.47 -1.72
N ASP A 482 26.74 15.53 -1.42
CA ASP A 482 27.75 14.91 -2.25
C ASP A 482 27.58 13.39 -2.22
N HIS A 483 27.73 12.76 -3.39
CA HIS A 483 27.75 11.31 -3.51
C HIS A 483 28.65 10.86 -4.65
N THR A 484 29.20 9.65 -4.54
CA THR A 484 30.09 9.05 -5.54
C THR A 484 29.99 7.52 -5.53
N GLU A 485 29.90 6.92 -6.72
CA GLU A 485 30.06 5.48 -6.89
C GLU A 485 31.54 5.07 -6.80
N LEU A 486 31.82 4.06 -5.99
CA LEU A 486 33.15 3.56 -5.70
C LEU A 486 33.36 2.19 -6.32
N ARG A 487 34.57 1.93 -6.83
CA ARG A 487 34.97 0.62 -7.38
C ARG A 487 35.32 -0.42 -6.32
N SER A 488 35.35 -0.04 -5.05
CA SER A 488 35.61 -0.93 -3.91
C SER A 488 34.89 -0.41 -2.66
N SER A 489 34.67 -1.28 -1.68
CA SER A 489 34.19 -0.93 -0.34
C SER A 489 35.32 -0.68 0.67
N SER A 490 36.57 -0.44 0.21
CA SER A 490 37.77 -0.32 1.07
C SER A 490 37.77 0.88 2.03
N TYR A 491 36.83 1.80 1.86
CA TYR A 491 36.61 2.92 2.78
C TYR A 491 35.55 2.63 3.84
N ALA A 492 34.83 1.50 3.77
CA ALA A 492 33.85 1.12 4.78
C ALA A 492 34.52 0.91 6.14
N GLY A 493 33.98 1.54 7.17
CA GLY A 493 34.26 1.24 8.57
C GLY A 493 33.22 0.26 9.13
N GLU A 494 32.89 0.41 10.41
CA GLU A 494 31.89 -0.41 11.08
C GLU A 494 30.51 -0.28 10.43
N GLU A 495 29.79 -1.40 10.38
CA GLU A 495 28.39 -1.42 9.93
C GLU A 495 27.51 -0.74 10.98
N ILE A 496 26.67 0.19 10.56
CA ILE A 496 25.74 0.87 11.46
C ILE A 496 24.51 -0.02 11.64
N LYS A 497 24.39 -0.63 12.82
CA LYS A 497 23.22 -1.42 13.22
C LYS A 497 22.09 -0.56 13.79
N GLU A 498 22.47 0.51 14.49
CA GLU A 498 21.58 1.48 15.08
C GLU A 498 22.13 2.88 14.81
N LEU A 499 21.34 3.71 14.10
CA LEU A 499 21.70 5.08 13.83
C LEU A 499 21.31 5.95 15.02
N LYS A 500 22.30 6.58 15.66
CA LYS A 500 22.08 7.49 16.79
C LYS A 500 21.77 8.88 16.27
N THR A 501 20.79 9.55 16.88
CA THR A 501 20.51 10.97 16.59
C THR A 501 21.77 11.82 16.88
N PRO A 502 22.17 12.72 15.98
CA PRO A 502 23.29 13.61 16.23
C PRO A 502 22.96 14.53 17.41
N VAL A 503 23.94 14.72 18.29
CA VAL A 503 23.81 15.65 19.42
C VAL A 503 24.75 16.81 19.16
N GLY A 504 24.21 18.03 19.24
CA GLY A 504 25.02 19.24 19.16
C GLY A 504 25.80 19.47 20.46
N GLU A 505 26.96 20.09 20.35
CA GLU A 505 27.77 20.51 21.51
C GLU A 505 28.03 22.01 21.43
N ILE A 506 28.02 22.68 22.58
CA ILE A 506 28.49 24.06 22.70
C ILE A 506 29.95 24.02 23.11
N SER A 507 30.84 24.51 22.24
CA SER A 507 32.25 24.67 22.57
C SER A 507 32.51 26.04 23.21
N GLY A 508 33.27 26.05 24.31
CA GLY A 508 33.59 27.27 25.07
C GLY A 508 32.49 27.72 26.04
N ASN A 509 32.82 28.70 26.90
CA ASN A 509 31.89 29.32 27.83
C ASN A 509 31.90 30.84 27.58
N SER A 510 30.75 31.39 27.22
CA SER A 510 30.59 32.83 26.99
C SER A 510 29.46 33.38 27.86
N SER A 511 29.75 34.46 28.59
CA SER A 511 28.77 35.18 29.38
C SER A 511 28.03 36.28 28.60
N TYR A 512 28.34 36.46 27.31
CA TYR A 512 27.77 37.52 26.48
C TYR A 512 27.01 36.97 25.26
N ALA A 513 27.70 36.23 24.37
CA ALA A 513 27.10 35.64 23.17
C ALA A 513 27.90 34.43 22.65
N TYR A 514 27.23 33.53 21.93
CA TYR A 514 27.84 32.43 21.17
C TYR A 514 27.80 32.75 19.67
N LEU A 515 28.83 32.31 18.95
CA LEU A 515 28.91 32.38 17.49
C LEU A 515 29.09 30.96 16.97
N PHE A 516 28.33 30.60 15.94
CA PHE A 516 28.45 29.32 15.25
C PHE A 516 28.30 29.54 13.74
N GLU A 517 28.83 28.60 12.96
CA GLU A 517 28.69 28.63 11.50
C GLU A 517 27.29 28.14 11.10
N TRP A 518 26.63 28.85 10.18
CA TRP A 518 25.31 28.48 9.67
C TRP A 518 25.42 27.47 8.52
N HIS A 519 26.07 26.34 8.77
CA HIS A 519 26.28 25.30 7.76
C HIS A 519 25.51 24.02 8.03
N GLU A 520 25.20 23.71 9.30
CA GLU A 520 24.47 22.49 9.64
C GLU A 520 22.96 22.67 9.56
N TYR A 521 22.24 21.59 9.23
CA TYR A 521 20.78 21.59 9.10
C TYR A 521 20.01 22.12 10.31
N TYR A 522 20.53 21.90 11.53
CA TYR A 522 19.90 22.29 12.79
C TYR A 522 20.46 23.57 13.41
N THR A 523 21.42 24.23 12.75
CA THR A 523 22.04 25.48 13.23
C THR A 523 21.36 26.71 12.66
#